data_AF-A0A0C2FST9-F1
#
_entry.id   AF-A0A0C2FST9-F1
#
_cell.length_a   1.000
_cell.length_b   1.000
_cell.length_c   1.000
_cell.angle_alpha   90.00
_cell.angle_beta   90.00
_cell.angle_gamma   90.00
#
_symmetry.space_group_name_H-M   'P 1'
#
loop_
_entity.id
_entity.type
_entity.pdbx_description
1 polymer ?
#
loop_
_entity_poly.entity_id
_entity_poly.type
_entity_poly.pdbx_seq_one_letter_code
_entity_poly.pdbx_strand_id
1 'polypeptide(L)' 'QLVLRKRTCLYDLHQKYKGKMVPFAGYEMPVQYPDLNIQESCKHTRNHVSVFDVSHMLQTHITGKD' A
#
# COMPACT_ATOMS: atom_id res chain seq x y z
N GLN A 1 -4.39 -15.09 -19.24
CA GLN A 1 -2.97 -14.70 -19.16
C GLN A 1 -2.68 -14.32 -17.72
N LEU A 2 -1.82 -15.06 -17.01
CA LEU A 2 -1.47 -14.75 -15.62
C LEU A 2 -0.62 -13.46 -15.64
N VAL A 3 -1.22 -12.33 -15.27
CA VAL A 3 -0.48 -11.09 -15.04
C VAL A 3 0.33 -11.31 -13.76
N LEU A 4 1.64 -11.51 -13.90
CA LEU A 4 2.57 -11.50 -12.77
C LEU A 4 2.55 -10.10 -12.15
N ARG A 5 2.09 -10.03 -10.89
CA ARG A 5 1.98 -8.78 -10.13
C ARG A 5 3.28 -8.52 -9.39
N LYS A 6 3.71 -7.26 -9.39
CA LYS A 6 4.87 -6.79 -8.64
C LYS A 6 4.54 -6.73 -7.13
N ARG A 7 5.56 -6.74 -6.29
CA ARG A 7 5.45 -6.61 -4.83
C ARG A 7 6.27 -5.41 -4.37
N THR A 8 5.79 -4.70 -3.34
CA THR A 8 6.58 -3.65 -2.67
C THR A 8 7.59 -4.29 -1.71
N CYS A 9 8.57 -3.50 -1.24
CA CYS A 9 9.49 -3.95 -0.20
C CYS A 9 8.80 -4.26 1.14
N LEU A 10 7.55 -3.83 1.33
CA LEU A 10 6.75 -4.05 2.53
C LEU A 10 5.78 -5.24 2.39
N TYR A 11 5.83 -5.99 1.29
CA TYR A 11 4.89 -7.11 1.05
C TYR A 11 4.84 -8.13 2.20
N ASP A 12 6.00 -8.58 2.69
CA ASP A 12 6.06 -9.56 3.77
C ASP A 12 5.55 -8.97 5.10
N LEU A 13 5.72 -7.66 5.30
CA LEU A 13 5.16 -6.94 6.45
C LEU A 13 3.64 -6.94 6.39
N HIS A 14 3.06 -6.65 5.23
CA HIS A 14 1.62 -6.67 5.01
C HIS A 14 1.04 -8.07 5.25
N GLN A 15 1.70 -9.11 4.73
CA GLN A 15 1.33 -10.51 4.97
C GLN A 15 1.39 -10.88 6.45
N LYS A 16 2.45 -10.49 7.16
CA LYS A 16 2.62 -10.71 8.61
C LYS A 16 1.47 -10.11 9.41
N TYR A 17 1.00 -8.91 9.04
CA TYR A 17 -0.14 -8.25 9.67
C TYR A 17 -1.50 -8.63 9.06
N LYS A 18 -1.55 -9.67 8.22
CA LYS A 18 -2.79 -10.20 7.63
C LYS A 18 -3.55 -9.17 6.78
N GLY A 19 -2.81 -8.29 6.10
CA GLY A 19 -3.36 -7.37 5.12
C GLY A 19 -4.06 -8.13 4.00
N LYS A 20 -5.30 -7.74 3.66
CA LYS A 20 -6.04 -8.29 2.53
C LYS A 20 -5.39 -7.81 1.23
N MET A 21 -4.57 -8.67 0.62
CA MET A 21 -3.82 -8.34 -0.60
C MET A 21 -4.72 -8.38 -1.84
N VAL A 22 -4.71 -7.31 -2.62
CA VAL A 22 -5.50 -7.17 -3.85
C VAL A 22 -4.63 -6.70 -5.02
N PRO A 23 -5.00 -7.03 -6.27
CA PRO A 23 -4.38 -6.42 -7.44
C PRO A 23 -4.69 -4.92 -7.51
N PHE A 24 -3.66 -4.08 -7.50
CA PHE A 24 -3.80 -2.64 -7.69
C PHE A 24 -2.62 -2.09 -8.50
N ALA A 25 -2.90 -1.40 -9.62
CA ALA A 25 -1.89 -0.79 -10.49
C ALA A 25 -0.72 -1.72 -10.91
N GLY A 26 -0.97 -3.02 -11.07
CA GLY A 26 0.06 -4.03 -11.38
C GLY A 26 0.86 -4.55 -10.19
N TYR A 27 0.51 -4.16 -8.96
CA TYR A 27 1.10 -4.61 -7.70
C TYR A 27 0.13 -5.44 -6.85
N GLU A 28 0.67 -6.21 -5.91
CA GLU A 28 -0.07 -6.79 -4.78
C GLU A 28 -0.03 -5.81 -3.60
N MET A 29 -1.15 -5.16 -3.30
CA MET A 29 -1.25 -4.12 -2.26
C MET A 29 -2.29 -4.48 -1.18
N PRO A 30 -2.08 -4.10 0.10
CA PRO A 30 -3.08 -4.32 1.15
C PRO A 30 -4.23 -3.30 1.03
N VAL A 31 -5.48 -3.78 0.99
CA VAL A 31 -6.67 -2.89 1.02
C VAL A 31 -7.23 -2.68 2.42
N GLN A 32 -7.02 -3.64 3.33
CA GLN A 32 -7.59 -3.64 4.67
C GLN A 32 -6.81 -4.59 5.59
N TYR A 33 -6.69 -4.23 6.87
CA TYR A 33 -6.16 -5.08 7.95
C TYR A 33 -7.31 -5.59 8.85
N PRO A 34 -7.14 -6.71 9.57
CA PRO A 34 -8.25 -7.37 10.27
C PRO A 34 -8.86 -6.55 11.42
N ASP A 35 -8.11 -5.62 12.00
CA ASP A 35 -8.52 -4.95 13.24
C ASP A 35 -9.65 -3.93 13.05
N LEU A 36 -9.72 -3.30 11.88
CA LEU A 36 -10.68 -2.23 11.58
C LEU A 36 -11.29 -2.41 10.19
N ASN A 37 -12.55 -2.00 10.03
CA ASN A 37 -13.12 -1.83 8.70
C ASN A 37 -12.58 -0.58 7.99
N ILE A 38 -12.87 -0.43 6.69
CA ILE A 38 -12.35 0.68 5.88
C ILE A 38 -12.80 2.04 6.45
N GLN A 39 -14.06 2.17 6.87
CA GLN A 39 -14.57 3.44 7.41
C GLN A 39 -13.91 3.79 8.74
N GLU A 40 -13.68 2.80 9.59
CA GLU A 40 -12.98 2.97 10.87
C GLU A 40 -11.51 3.32 10.66
N SER A 41 -10.85 2.71 9.68
CA SER A 41 -9.46 3.03 9.31
C SER A 41 -9.32 4.48 8.81
N CYS A 42 -10.30 4.97 8.07
CA CYS A 42 -10.39 6.39 7.67
C CYS A 42 -10.55 7.31 8.89
N LYS A 43 -11.43 6.96 9.84
CA LYS A 43 -11.59 7.74 11.10
C LYS A 43 -10.32 7.70 11.95
N HIS A 44 -9.65 6.54 12.05
CA HIS A 44 -8.39 6.38 12.77
C HIS A 44 -7.32 7.30 12.22
N THR A 45 -7.18 7.37 10.89
CA THR A 45 -6.23 8.29 10.22
C THR A 45 -6.50 9.76 10.53
N ARG A 46 -7.76 10.16 10.74
CA ARG A 46 -8.12 11.55 11.05
C ARG A 46 -7.94 11.91 12.52
N ASN A 47 -8.19 10.96 13.41
CA ASN A 47 -8.19 11.19 14.85
C ASN A 47 -6.88 10.81 15.54
N HIS A 48 -6.03 10.01 14.87
CA HIS A 48 -4.77 9.47 15.38
C HIS A 48 -3.70 9.52 14.28
N VAL A 49 -2.91 8.45 14.11
CA VAL A 49 -1.81 8.34 13.14
C VAL A 49 -1.94 7.03 12.39
N SER A 50 -1.78 7.08 11.07
CA SER A 50 -1.74 5.91 10.20
C SER A 50 -0.51 5.93 9.31
N VAL A 51 -0.04 4.76 8.89
CA VAL A 51 1.07 4.59 7.94
C VAL A 51 0.51 4.01 6.63
N PHE A 52 0.93 4.58 5.50
CA PHE A 52 0.51 4.14 4.17
C PHE A 52 1.71 3.67 3.35
N ASP A 53 1.59 2.51 2.71
CA ASP A 53 2.54 2.05 1.70
C ASP A 53 2.24 2.70 0.35
N VAL A 54 3.01 3.73 0.02
CA VAL A 54 2.96 4.45 -1.27
C VAL A 54 4.07 4.02 -2.23
N SER A 55 4.81 2.95 -1.92
CA SER A 55 6.01 2.56 -2.69
C SER A 55 5.72 2.10 -4.12
N HIS A 56 4.47 1.79 -4.45
CA HIS A 56 4.05 1.48 -5.81
C HIS A 56 3.84 2.73 -6.69
N MET A 57 3.74 3.92 -6.08
CA MET A 57 3.57 5.18 -6.79
C MET A 57 4.84 5.56 -7.53
N LEU A 58 4.68 6.28 -8.65
CA LEU A 58 5.79 6.77 -9.45
C LEU A 58 6.70 7.66 -8.61
N GLN A 59 7.99 7.36 -8.64
CA GLN A 59 9.04 8.23 -8.11
C GLN A 59 9.84 8.77 -9.30
N THR A 60 9.96 10.10 -9.38
CA THR A 60 10.74 10.78 -10.42
C THR A 60 11.77 11.66 -9.74
N HIS A 61 13.02 11.56 -10.17
CA HIS A 61 14.09 12.46 -9.75
C HIS A 61 14.57 13.23 -10.97
N ILE A 62 14.42 14.55 -10.94
CA ILE A 62 14.82 15.44 -12.04
C ILE A 62 15.95 16.32 -11.52
N THR A 63 17.03 16.43 -12.30
CA THR A 63 18.17 17.30 -12.00
C THR A 63 18.65 17.95 -13.30
N GLY A 64 19.11 19.19 -13.24
CA GLY A 64 19.52 19.96 -14.41
C GLY A 64 20.05 21.34 -14.02
N LYS A 65 20.73 22.02 -14.94
CA LYS A 65 21.14 23.43 -14.79
C LYS A 65 20.12 24.40 -15.39
N ASP A 66 19.19 23.87 -16.16
CA ASP A 66 18.05 24.56 -16.78
C ASP A 66 16.77 24.26 -15.98
#